data_AF-A0AAD9B1X2-F1
#
_entry.id   AF-A0AAD9B1X2-F1
#
_cell.length_a   1.000
_cell.length_b   1.000
_cell.length_c   1.000
_cell.angle_alpha   90.00
_cell.angle_beta   90.00
_cell.angle_gamma   90.00
#
_symmetry.space_group_name_H-M   'P 1'
#
loop_
_entity.id
_entity.type
_entity.pdbx_description
1 polymer ?
#
loop_
_entity_poly.entity_id
_entity_poly.type
_entity_poly.pdbx_seq_one_letter_code
_entity_poly.pdbx_strand_id
1 'polypeptide(L)'
;MAADSVLKVLFELEGVFIHPSSEEGGSEQDSLISGCLRIVDKYRPLEDSDPSNMLCAGKDSSSVMEWDQCSGEKLLETQQSYETEWDMINAVSFKRRSVTNGEGSLNHSSERSRWAFSFSLSDLRCIRVKEQGWSFLLLQLSESCRSPPALHFHQGGSRDFLESLRRFAVISR
;
A
#
# COMPACT_ATOMS: atom_id res chain seq x y z
N MET A 1 -6.70 8.02 28.48
CA MET A 1 -6.40 6.79 27.70
C MET A 1 -6.68 7.12 26.24
N ALA A 2 -5.72 6.93 25.34
CA ALA A 2 -5.99 7.07 23.91
C ALA A 2 -6.69 5.77 23.46
N ALA A 3 -7.89 5.87 22.91
CA ALA A 3 -8.56 4.71 22.34
C ALA A 3 -7.78 4.24 21.10
N ASP A 4 -7.31 3.00 21.12
CA ASP A 4 -6.67 2.38 19.95
C ASP A 4 -7.73 2.23 18.85
N SER A 5 -7.59 2.99 17.76
CA SER A 5 -8.45 2.86 16.60
C SER A 5 -8.19 1.51 15.93
N VAL A 6 -9.24 0.70 15.77
CA VAL A 6 -9.15 -0.58 15.06
C VAL A 6 -9.11 -0.30 13.56
N LEU A 7 -8.01 -0.71 12.91
CA LEU A 7 -7.86 -0.62 11.46
C LEU A 7 -8.40 -1.89 10.80
N LYS A 8 -9.39 -1.76 9.93
CA LYS A 8 -9.91 -2.87 9.12
C LYS A 8 -9.46 -2.70 7.67
N VAL A 9 -8.68 -3.65 7.13
CA VAL A 9 -8.34 -3.66 5.71
C VAL A 9 -9.56 -4.10 4.90
N LEU A 10 -9.97 -3.26 3.95
CA LEU A 10 -11.14 -3.46 3.08
C LEU A 10 -10.74 -3.93 1.68
N PHE A 11 -9.52 -3.60 1.26
CA PHE A 11 -8.91 -4.00 0.00
C PHE A 11 -7.40 -3.92 0.14
N GLU A 12 -6.70 -4.85 -0.50
CA GLU A 12 -5.25 -4.88 -0.56
C GLU A 12 -4.83 -5.39 -1.94
N LEU A 13 -3.83 -4.75 -2.54
CA LEU A 13 -3.24 -5.13 -3.80
C LEU A 13 -1.74 -4.86 -3.77
N GLU A 14 -0.96 -5.94 -3.90
CA GLU A 14 0.49 -5.86 -4.05
C GLU A 14 0.88 -5.60 -5.52
N GLY A 15 2.15 -5.27 -5.77
CA GLY A 15 2.65 -5.05 -7.13
C GLY A 15 2.18 -3.75 -7.76
N VAL A 16 1.89 -2.73 -6.95
CA VAL A 16 1.58 -1.37 -7.40
C VAL A 16 2.82 -0.50 -7.27
N PHE A 17 3.27 0.09 -8.38
CA PHE A 17 4.56 0.78 -8.43
C PHE A 17 4.41 2.30 -8.42
N ILE A 18 5.43 2.98 -7.90
CA ILE A 18 5.60 4.44 -8.00
C ILE A 18 6.98 4.78 -8.56
N HIS A 19 7.10 5.95 -9.18
CA HIS A 19 8.40 6.55 -9.46
C HIS A 19 8.82 7.46 -8.29
N PRO A 20 10.02 7.27 -7.71
CA PRO A 20 10.63 8.26 -6.84
C PRO A 20 10.85 9.54 -7.67
N SER A 21 10.41 10.68 -7.16
CA SER A 21 10.72 11.95 -7.82
C SER A 21 12.24 12.16 -7.85
N SER A 22 12.79 12.44 -9.03
CA SER A 22 14.18 12.89 -9.18
C SER A 22 14.27 14.33 -8.67
N GLU A 23 14.31 14.52 -7.34
CA GLU A 23 14.58 15.84 -6.77
C GLU A 23 16.08 16.20 -6.77
N GLU A 24 16.94 15.29 -7.23
CA GLU A 24 18.38 15.52 -7.26
C GLU A 24 19.04 14.82 -8.46
N GLY A 25 19.11 15.51 -9.60
CA GLY A 25 20.16 15.45 -10.63
C GLY A 25 20.66 14.11 -11.20
N GLY A 26 20.05 12.96 -10.86
CA GLY A 26 20.52 11.63 -11.21
C GLY A 26 19.60 10.94 -12.23
N SER A 27 20.23 10.26 -13.18
CA SER A 27 19.64 9.51 -14.30
C SER A 27 18.80 8.28 -13.92
N GLU A 28 18.24 8.22 -12.71
CA GLU A 28 17.50 7.07 -12.18
C GLU A 28 16.01 7.11 -12.53
N GLN A 29 15.67 7.55 -13.76
CA GLN A 29 14.26 7.66 -14.20
C GLN A 29 13.55 6.30 -14.31
N ASP A 30 14.29 5.19 -14.29
CA ASP A 30 13.76 3.82 -14.45
C ASP A 30 13.61 3.03 -13.14
N SER A 31 13.95 3.63 -11.98
CA SER A 31 13.86 2.93 -10.69
C SER A 31 12.42 2.93 -10.16
N LEU A 32 11.60 1.98 -10.60
CA LEU A 32 10.26 1.74 -10.05
C LEU A 32 10.33 1.12 -8.66
N ILE A 33 9.48 1.60 -7.75
CA ILE A 33 9.40 1.08 -6.39
C ILE A 33 8.08 0.34 -6.24
N SER A 34 8.18 -0.98 -6.02
CA SER A 34 7.02 -1.84 -5.78
C SER A 34 6.46 -1.60 -4.38
N GLY A 35 5.13 -1.55 -4.29
CA GLY A 35 4.44 -1.37 -3.04
C GLY A 35 3.07 -2.05 -3.03
N CYS A 36 2.46 -1.91 -1.85
CA CYS A 36 1.25 -2.55 -1.41
C CYS A 36 0.20 -1.45 -1.22
N LEU A 37 -0.87 -1.51 -2.00
CA LEU A 37 -1.96 -0.55 -2.00
C LEU A 37 -3.15 -1.05 -1.19
N ARG A 38 -3.62 -0.25 -0.24
CA ARG A 38 -4.68 -0.62 0.70
C ARG A 38 -5.78 0.41 0.77
N ILE A 39 -7.01 -0.06 0.98
CA ILE A 39 -8.12 0.75 1.51
C ILE A 39 -8.40 0.22 2.91
N VAL A 40 -8.31 1.09 3.91
CA VAL A 40 -8.51 0.74 5.31
C VAL A 40 -9.62 1.59 5.91
N ASP A 41 -10.45 1.01 6.76
CA ASP A 41 -11.41 1.76 7.55
C ASP A 41 -10.87 1.97 8.96
N LYS A 42 -10.89 3.23 9.42
CA LYS A 42 -10.49 3.61 10.78
C LYS A 42 -11.77 3.73 11.61
N TYR A 43 -12.12 2.66 12.32
CA TYR A 43 -13.23 2.69 13.28
C TYR A 43 -12.74 3.25 14.61
N ARG A 44 -13.49 4.18 15.19
CA ARG A 44 -13.34 4.55 16.60
C ARG A 44 -14.38 3.76 17.40
N PRO A 45 -13.97 2.92 18.35
CA PRO A 45 -14.92 2.38 19.32
C PRO A 45 -15.51 3.56 20.09
N LEU A 46 -16.81 3.78 19.94
CA LEU A 46 -17.55 4.77 20.71
C LEU A 46 -17.64 4.25 22.15
N GLU A 47 -16.70 4.67 23.01
CA GLU A 47 -16.79 4.41 24.44
C GLU A 47 -18.03 5.14 25.00
N ASP A 48 -18.89 4.34 25.65
CA ASP A 48 -20.03 4.74 26.48
C ASP A 48 -21.31 5.24 25.78
N SER A 49 -21.86 4.43 24.85
CA SER A 49 -23.27 4.58 24.45
C SER A 49 -24.16 3.66 25.28
N ASP A 50 -25.08 4.28 26.02
CA ASP A 50 -26.26 3.65 26.64
C ASP A 50 -26.83 2.56 25.71
N PRO A 51 -27.11 1.33 26.18
CA PRO A 51 -27.67 0.25 25.34
C PRO A 51 -29.02 0.60 24.69
N SER A 52 -29.61 1.73 25.08
CA SER A 52 -30.81 2.35 24.51
C SER A 52 -30.59 3.10 23.19
N ASN A 53 -29.34 3.37 22.78
CA ASN A 53 -28.97 4.16 21.60
C ASN A 53 -28.55 3.32 20.37
N MET A 54 -28.94 2.04 20.33
CA MET A 54 -28.68 1.08 19.25
C MET A 54 -29.20 1.46 17.84
N LEU A 55 -29.74 2.66 17.64
CA LEU A 55 -30.24 3.14 16.35
C LEU A 55 -29.34 4.19 15.71
N CYS A 56 -28.24 4.56 16.37
CA CYS A 56 -27.26 5.52 15.85
C CYS A 56 -25.86 4.90 15.92
N ALA A 57 -25.61 3.84 15.15
CA ALA A 57 -24.24 3.47 14.79
C ALA A 57 -23.68 4.62 13.94
N GLY A 58 -23.23 5.67 14.63
CA GLY A 58 -22.79 6.94 14.08
C GLY A 58 -21.45 6.78 13.42
N LYS A 59 -21.43 6.13 12.26
CA LYS A 59 -20.85 6.60 11.00
C LYS A 59 -19.73 7.65 11.14
N ASP A 60 -18.67 7.33 11.86
CA ASP A 60 -17.40 8.05 11.82
C ASP A 60 -16.29 7.22 11.16
N SER A 61 -16.68 6.15 10.44
CA SER A 61 -15.83 5.40 9.50
C SER A 61 -15.11 6.37 8.55
N SER A 62 -13.83 6.59 8.82
CA SER A 62 -12.93 7.33 7.94
C SER A 62 -12.14 6.32 7.15
N SER A 63 -12.62 6.02 5.94
CA SER A 63 -11.90 5.18 5.00
C SER A 63 -10.69 5.95 4.45
N VAL A 64 -9.53 5.33 4.53
CA VAL A 64 -8.23 5.87 4.12
C VAL A 64 -7.66 4.99 3.03
N MET A 65 -7.05 5.61 2.03
CA MET A 65 -6.19 4.91 1.08
C MET A 65 -4.75 5.01 1.56
N GLU A 66 -4.03 3.90 1.53
CA GLU A 66 -2.62 3.81 1.92
C GLU A 66 -1.83 3.13 0.81
N TRP A 67 -0.62 3.62 0.56
CA TRP A 67 0.40 2.92 -0.21
C TRP A 67 1.67 2.88 0.63
N ASP A 68 2.29 1.72 0.72
CA ASP A 68 3.57 1.54 1.40
C ASP A 68 4.45 0.57 0.60
N GLN A 69 5.75 0.67 0.79
CA GLN A 69 6.68 -0.26 0.16
C GLN A 69 6.50 -1.65 0.78
N CYS A 70 6.30 -2.68 -0.03
CA CYS A 70 6.21 -4.03 0.50
C CYS A 70 7.58 -4.42 1.10
N SER A 71 7.61 -4.94 2.33
CA SER A 71 8.84 -5.55 2.85
C SER A 71 9.11 -6.79 2.00
N GLY A 72 10.26 -6.82 1.31
CA GLY A 72 10.59 -7.80 0.27
C GLY A 72 10.77 -9.25 0.75
N GLU A 73 10.18 -9.64 1.88
CA GLU A 73 10.40 -10.92 2.53
C GLU A 73 9.49 -12.04 1.99
N LYS A 74 8.34 -11.71 1.38
CA LYS A 74 7.35 -12.74 0.95
C LYS A 74 7.35 -13.10 -0.53
N LEU A 75 7.97 -12.30 -1.40
CA LEU A 75 7.98 -12.56 -2.85
C LEU A 75 9.03 -13.60 -3.25
N LEU A 76 10.07 -13.78 -2.42
CA LEU A 76 11.25 -14.56 -2.81
C LEU A 76 11.12 -16.08 -2.57
N GLU A 77 10.18 -16.56 -1.75
CA GLU A 77 10.06 -18.01 -1.50
C GLU A 77 9.22 -18.76 -2.55
N THR A 78 8.16 -18.17 -3.11
CA THR A 78 7.26 -18.91 -4.01
C THR A 78 7.75 -18.99 -5.46
N GLN A 79 8.66 -18.08 -5.88
CA GLN A 79 9.22 -18.07 -7.23
C GLN A 79 10.50 -18.91 -7.38
N GLN A 80 11.10 -19.40 -6.28
CA GLN A 80 12.36 -20.17 -6.35
C GLN A 80 12.16 -21.67 -6.64
N SER A 81 10.92 -22.17 -6.67
CA SER A 81 10.66 -23.61 -6.80
C SER A 81 10.60 -24.15 -8.24
N TYR A 82 10.79 -23.33 -9.28
CA TYR A 82 10.63 -23.83 -10.68
C TYR A 82 11.77 -23.55 -11.67
N GLU A 83 12.89 -22.94 -11.25
CA GLU A 83 14.01 -22.63 -12.17
C GLU A 83 15.39 -22.91 -11.54
N THR A 84 15.57 -23.97 -10.74
CA THR A 84 16.88 -24.33 -10.16
C THR A 84 17.46 -25.60 -10.79
N GLU A 85 17.64 -25.62 -12.12
CA GLU A 85 18.40 -26.69 -12.81
C GLU A 85 19.31 -26.17 -13.95
N TRP A 86 19.54 -24.86 -14.07
CA TRP A 86 20.50 -24.34 -15.04
C TRP A 86 21.87 -24.12 -14.40
N ASP A 87 22.71 -25.15 -14.55
CA ASP A 87 24.18 -25.15 -14.48
C ASP A 87 24.85 -24.47 -13.28
N MET A 88 24.92 -25.21 -12.18
CA MET A 88 25.94 -24.97 -11.16
C MET A 88 27.29 -25.52 -11.63
N ILE A 89 28.03 -24.74 -12.43
CA ILE A 89 29.46 -24.97 -12.67
C ILE A 89 30.23 -23.64 -12.59
N ASN A 90 30.40 -23.10 -11.39
CA ASN A 90 31.73 -22.71 -10.90
C ASN A 90 31.70 -22.43 -9.40
N ALA A 91 32.52 -23.15 -8.66
CA ALA A 91 32.63 -23.03 -7.23
C ALA A 91 33.40 -21.76 -6.84
N VAL A 92 32.75 -20.85 -6.12
CA VAL A 92 33.42 -20.00 -5.14
C VAL A 92 32.48 -19.81 -3.95
N SER A 93 32.84 -20.38 -2.81
CA SER A 93 32.08 -20.29 -1.57
C SER A 93 32.09 -18.84 -1.06
N PHE A 94 31.03 -18.09 -1.31
CA PHE A 94 30.73 -16.91 -0.51
C PHE A 94 30.03 -17.37 0.78
N LYS A 95 30.68 -17.08 1.90
CA LYS A 95 30.22 -17.44 3.25
C LYS A 95 28.91 -16.70 3.56
N ARG A 96 27.77 -17.29 3.18
CA ARG A 96 26.44 -16.84 3.60
C ARG A 96 26.25 -17.27 5.06
N ARG A 97 26.22 -16.29 5.96
CA ARG A 97 25.88 -16.49 7.37
C ARG A 97 24.47 -17.09 7.45
N SER A 98 24.38 -18.27 8.05
CA SER A 98 23.13 -18.93 8.42
C SER A 98 22.36 -18.08 9.44
N VAL A 99 21.06 -18.00 9.22
CA VAL A 99 20.04 -17.48 10.14
C VAL A 99 20.20 -18.15 11.50
N THR A 100 20.30 -17.36 12.55
CA THR A 100 20.01 -17.81 13.92
C THR A 100 18.83 -17.01 14.43
N ASN A 101 17.74 -17.76 14.64
CA ASN A 101 16.59 -17.44 15.46
C ASN A 101 17.01 -16.70 16.74
N GLY A 102 16.53 -15.47 16.91
CA GLY A 102 16.72 -14.65 18.11
C GLY A 102 15.37 -14.07 18.48
N GLU A 103 14.81 -14.61 19.55
CA GLU A 103 13.61 -14.14 20.22
C GLU A 103 13.66 -12.64 20.56
N GLY A 104 12.49 -12.01 20.58
CA GLY A 104 12.29 -10.77 21.32
C GLY A 104 12.65 -9.49 20.56
N SER A 105 11.68 -8.97 19.81
CA SER A 105 10.94 -7.78 20.25
C SER A 105 9.90 -7.44 19.19
N LEU A 106 8.62 -7.48 19.57
CA LEU A 106 7.55 -6.78 18.86
C LEU A 106 7.83 -5.28 18.93
N ASN A 107 8.73 -4.81 18.07
CA ASN A 107 8.82 -3.40 17.69
C ASN A 107 8.61 -3.35 16.19
N HIS A 108 7.37 -3.57 15.76
CA HIS A 108 6.91 -3.16 14.44
C HIS A 108 6.80 -1.63 14.36
N SER A 109 7.81 -0.91 14.83
CA SER A 109 8.15 0.37 14.21
C SER A 109 8.98 0.03 12.98
N SER A 110 8.34 -0.60 11.98
CA SER A 110 8.85 -0.51 10.63
C SER A 110 8.86 0.99 10.35
N GLU A 111 10.07 1.56 10.30
CA GLU A 111 10.28 2.92 9.87
C GLU A 111 9.57 3.02 8.52
N ARG A 112 8.41 3.69 8.50
CA ARG A 112 7.55 3.74 7.32
C ARG A 112 8.43 4.14 6.16
N SER A 113 8.32 3.43 5.03
CA SER A 113 9.14 3.74 3.87
C SER A 113 9.06 5.23 3.61
N ARG A 114 10.19 5.86 3.28
CA ARG A 114 10.21 7.30 3.02
C ARG A 114 9.12 7.70 2.01
N TRP A 115 8.73 6.77 1.12
CA TRP A 115 7.75 6.97 0.06
C TRP A 115 6.32 6.56 0.40
N ALA A 116 6.10 6.04 1.60
CA ALA A 116 4.78 5.68 2.07
C ALA A 116 3.89 6.93 2.12
N PHE A 117 2.63 6.78 1.69
CA PHE A 117 1.65 7.86 1.79
C PHE A 117 0.27 7.32 2.13
N SER A 118 -0.53 8.17 2.76
CA SER A 118 -1.92 7.88 3.11
C SER A 118 -2.76 9.14 3.03
N PHE A 119 -4.00 9.03 2.57
CA PHE A 119 -4.96 10.14 2.58
C PHE A 119 -6.40 9.64 2.80
N SER A 120 -7.25 10.51 3.35
CA SER A 120 -8.66 10.21 3.54
C SER A 120 -9.36 10.13 2.19
N LEU A 121 -10.21 9.14 1.98
CA LEU A 121 -11.01 9.06 0.76
C LEU A 121 -11.97 10.26 0.59
N SER A 122 -12.27 10.98 1.68
CA SER A 122 -13.03 12.24 1.61
C SER A 122 -12.27 13.38 0.92
N ASP A 123 -10.93 13.30 0.87
CA ASP A 123 -10.09 14.29 0.19
C ASP A 123 -9.90 13.97 -1.30
N LEU A 124 -10.29 12.79 -1.76
CA LEU A 124 -10.13 12.39 -3.16
C LEU A 124 -11.15 13.10 -4.05
N ARG A 125 -10.68 13.98 -4.93
CA ARG A 125 -11.55 14.70 -5.88
C ARG A 125 -11.79 13.92 -7.15
N CYS A 126 -10.72 13.44 -7.79
CA CYS A 126 -10.82 12.71 -9.04
C CYS A 126 -9.66 11.74 -9.23
N ILE A 127 -9.89 10.78 -10.12
CA ILE A 127 -8.89 9.81 -10.54
C ILE A 127 -8.81 9.88 -12.05
N ARG A 128 -7.65 10.23 -12.59
CA ARG A 128 -7.39 10.10 -14.02
C ARG A 128 -6.74 8.75 -14.28
N VAL A 129 -7.40 7.97 -15.12
CA VAL A 129 -6.87 6.70 -15.64
C VAL A 129 -6.20 6.95 -16.97
N LYS A 130 -5.01 6.42 -17.17
CA LYS A 130 -4.32 6.39 -18.46
C LYS A 130 -3.88 4.96 -18.77
N GLU A 131 -3.92 4.60 -20.05
CA GLU A 131 -3.52 3.27 -20.53
C GLU A 131 -2.46 3.43 -21.63
N GLN A 132 -1.28 2.87 -21.39
CA GLN A 132 -0.13 2.89 -22.31
C GLN A 132 0.62 1.56 -22.22
N GLY A 133 -0.06 0.45 -22.55
CA GLY A 133 0.43 -0.91 -22.33
C GLY A 133 0.15 -1.45 -20.92
N TRP A 134 0.13 -0.56 -19.92
CA TRP A 134 -0.39 -0.80 -18.57
C TRP A 134 -1.28 0.37 -18.11
N SER A 135 -2.08 0.15 -17.07
CA SER A 135 -2.85 1.22 -16.45
C SER A 135 -1.99 2.00 -15.46
N PHE A 136 -2.15 3.32 -15.45
CA PHE A 136 -1.65 4.15 -14.37
C PHE A 136 -2.70 5.16 -13.91
N LEU A 137 -2.71 5.41 -12.59
CA LEU A 137 -3.68 6.26 -11.93
C LEU A 137 -3.00 7.52 -11.40
N LEU A 138 -3.59 8.67 -11.72
CA LEU A 138 -3.24 9.96 -11.13
C LEU A 138 -4.37 10.35 -10.19
N LEU A 139 -4.05 10.42 -8.90
CA LEU A 139 -5.00 10.76 -7.83
C LEU A 139 -4.90 12.26 -7.57
N GLN A 140 -6.03 12.95 -7.66
CA GLN A 140 -6.11 14.37 -7.33
C GLN A 140 -6.86 14.55 -6.02
N LEU A 141 -6.21 15.18 -5.06
CA LEU A 141 -6.76 15.45 -3.73
C LEU A 141 -7.37 16.86 -3.65
N SER A 142 -7.93 17.20 -2.50
CA SER A 142 -8.35 18.56 -2.14
C SER A 142 -7.18 19.55 -2.23
N GLU A 143 -7.44 20.84 -2.46
CA GLU A 143 -6.37 21.85 -2.68
C GLU A 143 -5.42 21.99 -1.48
N SER A 144 -5.84 21.52 -0.30
CA SER A 144 -5.06 21.48 0.94
C SER A 144 -4.06 20.32 1.00
N CYS A 145 -4.06 19.40 0.04
CA CYS A 145 -3.29 18.16 0.09
C CYS A 145 -2.33 18.03 -1.09
N ARG A 146 -1.08 17.66 -0.80
CA ARG A 146 -0.10 17.29 -1.83
C ARG A 146 -0.60 16.05 -2.58
N SER A 147 -0.64 16.13 -3.91
CA SER A 147 -0.99 14.98 -4.73
C SER A 147 0.05 13.86 -4.58
N PRO A 148 -0.37 12.59 -4.39
CA PRO A 148 0.55 11.47 -4.31
C PRO A 148 1.21 11.20 -5.68
N PRO A 149 2.29 10.39 -5.72
CA PRO A 149 2.88 9.95 -6.99
C PRO A 149 1.87 9.16 -7.84
N ALA A 150 2.16 9.07 -9.14
CA ALA A 150 1.39 8.21 -10.04
C ALA A 150 1.51 6.75 -9.61
N LEU A 151 0.40 6.01 -9.65
CA LEU A 151 0.36 4.58 -9.37
C LEU A 151 0.38 3.80 -10.67
N HIS A 152 1.31 2.85 -10.79
CA HIS A 152 1.51 2.05 -11.99
C HIS A 152 1.13 0.59 -11.74
N PHE A 153 0.25 0.06 -12.59
CA PHE A 153 -0.32 -1.28 -12.47
C PHE A 153 0.21 -2.17 -13.59
N HIS A 154 1.51 -2.49 -13.55
CA HIS A 154 2.17 -3.35 -14.55
C HIS A 154 1.63 -4.78 -14.53
N GLN A 155 1.12 -5.25 -13.39
CA GLN A 155 0.60 -6.60 -13.19
C GLN A 155 -0.95 -6.68 -13.20
N GLY A 156 -1.63 -5.60 -13.61
CA GLY A 156 -3.09 -5.52 -13.56
C GLY A 156 -3.64 -5.12 -12.18
N GLY A 157 -4.93 -5.40 -11.91
CA GLY A 157 -5.60 -5.07 -10.65
C GLY A 157 -6.15 -3.64 -10.53
N SER A 158 -5.87 -2.76 -11.51
CA SER A 158 -6.37 -1.37 -11.52
C SER A 158 -7.90 -1.29 -11.52
N ARG A 159 -8.57 -2.19 -12.24
CA ARG A 159 -10.04 -2.25 -12.33
C ARG A 159 -10.67 -2.70 -11.01
N ASP A 160 -10.15 -3.77 -10.41
CA ASP A 160 -10.64 -4.29 -9.12
C ASP A 160 -10.43 -3.26 -8.00
N PHE A 161 -9.30 -2.56 -8.02
CA PHE A 161 -9.05 -1.45 -7.11
C PHE A 161 -10.09 -0.32 -7.30
N LEU A 162 -10.34 0.12 -8.53
CA LEU A 162 -11.34 1.17 -8.80
C LEU A 162 -12.76 0.73 -8.43
N GLU A 163 -13.13 -0.53 -8.66
CA GLU A 163 -14.42 -1.08 -8.22
C GLU A 163 -14.54 -1.13 -6.70
N SER A 164 -13.46 -1.48 -6.01
CA SER A 164 -13.39 -1.45 -4.55
C SER A 164 -13.54 -0.03 -4.01
N LEU A 165 -12.80 0.91 -4.58
CA LEU A 165 -12.78 2.30 -4.17
C LEU A 165 -14.16 2.97 -4.29
N ARG A 166 -14.95 2.62 -5.30
CA ARG A 166 -16.33 3.12 -5.50
C ARG A 166 -17.28 2.78 -4.34
N ARG A 167 -16.96 1.78 -3.52
CA ARG A 167 -17.76 1.46 -2.32
C ARG A 167 -17.55 2.47 -1.18
N PHE A 168 -16.46 3.23 -1.23
CA PHE A 168 -16.01 4.10 -0.14
C PHE A 168 -15.83 5.56 -0.56
N ALA A 169 -15.78 5.84 -1.87
CA ALA A 169 -15.65 7.19 -2.42
C ALA A 169 -16.66 7.43 -3.56
N VAL A 170 -17.30 8.60 -3.55
CA VAL A 170 -18.12 9.07 -4.67
C VAL A 170 -17.18 9.71 -5.70
N ILE A 171 -16.81 8.94 -6.72
CA ILE A 171 -15.91 9.40 -7.78
C ILE A 171 -16.77 9.92 -8.94
N SER A 172 -16.72 11.23 -9.22
CA SER A 172 -17.29 11.78 -10.46
C SER A 172 -16.41 11.40 -11.65
N ARG A 173 -17.04 11.06 -12.77
CA ARG A 173 -16.36 10.74 -14.04
C ARG A 173 -15.78 11.99 -14.69
#